data_AF-A0A094PVV0-F1
#
_entry.id   AF-A0A094PVV0-F1
#
_cell.length_a   1.000
_cell.length_b   1.000
_cell.length_c   1.000
_cell.angle_alpha   90.00
_cell.angle_beta   90.00
_cell.angle_gamma   90.00
#
_symmetry.space_group_name_H-M   'P 1'
#
loop_
_entity.id
_entity.type
_entity.pdbx_description
1 polymer ?
#
loop_
_entity_poly.entity_id
_entity_poly.type
_entity_poly.pdbx_seq_one_letter_code
_entity_poly.pdbx_strand_id
1 'polypeptide(L)'
;MPTKVRPLPGGTARLTPSLTKTSLVTRSTVSTFALVAIWAWIFVEMDLLSIFDGLSDIANLVDYMLPVNFDVLDRAIALTLETFWMAVLGTFLAILLSVPLAFLAARNTTPHPIVYTIARGIIVFNRAVPDLVFALILVRALSIGPLPGILALAFHSIGMIGKLLADAIEQTDKQPREAVSSVGAGSLQTIVTTIV
;
A
#
# COMPACT_ATOMS: atom_id res chain seq x y z
N MET A 1 28.94 4.21 -66.24
CA MET A 1 29.94 3.45 -65.47
C MET A 1 29.19 2.72 -64.35
N PRO A 2 28.92 1.40 -64.46
CA PRO A 2 28.08 0.69 -63.49
C PRO A 2 28.89 0.24 -62.26
N THR A 3 28.49 0.69 -61.07
CA THR A 3 29.01 0.22 -59.78
C THR A 3 28.41 -1.13 -59.43
N LYS A 4 29.28 -2.14 -59.32
CA LYS A 4 29.00 -3.55 -59.04
C LYS A 4 28.33 -3.71 -57.66
N VAL A 5 27.03 -4.00 -57.65
CA VAL A 5 26.28 -4.33 -56.42
C VAL A 5 26.72 -5.73 -55.95
N ARG A 6 27.23 -5.81 -54.73
CA ARG A 6 27.69 -7.06 -54.10
C ARG A 6 26.46 -7.93 -53.75
N PRO A 7 26.36 -9.19 -54.19
CA PRO A 7 25.24 -10.04 -53.82
C PRO A 7 25.33 -10.39 -52.33
N LEU A 8 24.21 -10.23 -51.62
CA LEU A 8 24.06 -10.68 -50.23
C LEU A 8 24.16 -12.21 -50.18
N PRO A 9 24.90 -12.79 -49.23
CA PRO A 9 24.94 -14.24 -49.09
C PRO A 9 23.53 -14.75 -48.77
N GLY A 10 22.97 -15.54 -49.68
CA GLY A 10 21.78 -16.35 -49.42
C GLY A 10 22.12 -17.35 -48.31
N GLY A 11 21.48 -17.18 -47.17
CA GLY A 11 21.61 -18.08 -46.04
C GLY A 11 20.60 -17.67 -44.99
N THR A 12 19.66 -18.56 -44.70
CA THR A 12 18.78 -18.48 -43.53
C THR A 12 19.65 -18.50 -42.29
N ALA A 13 20.19 -17.35 -41.89
CA ALA A 13 20.87 -17.17 -40.62
C ALA A 13 19.80 -17.28 -39.54
N ARG A 14 19.47 -18.52 -39.16
CA ARG A 14 18.73 -18.78 -37.93
C ARG A 14 19.55 -18.14 -36.81
N LEU A 15 18.97 -17.16 -36.14
CA LEU A 15 19.47 -16.63 -34.88
C LEU A 15 19.37 -17.76 -33.83
N THR A 16 20.25 -18.77 -33.91
CA THR A 16 20.42 -19.72 -32.82
C THR A 16 21.11 -18.95 -31.70
N PRO A 17 20.52 -18.88 -30.49
CA PRO A 17 21.13 -18.16 -29.38
C PRO A 17 22.49 -18.80 -29.12
N SER A 18 23.56 -18.01 -29.22
CA SER A 18 24.89 -18.50 -28.83
C SER A 18 24.82 -18.88 -27.36
N LEU A 19 25.32 -20.06 -27.01
CA LEU A 19 25.40 -20.55 -25.63
C LEU A 19 26.45 -19.73 -24.87
N THR A 20 26.10 -18.47 -24.60
CA THR A 20 26.85 -17.54 -23.75
C THR A 20 26.49 -17.86 -22.29
N LYS A 21 27.44 -17.73 -21.35
CA LYS A 21 27.25 -18.03 -19.92
C LYS A 21 25.95 -17.43 -19.36
N THR A 22 25.56 -16.25 -19.82
CA THR A 22 24.31 -15.56 -19.48
C THR A 22 23.06 -16.36 -19.86
N SER A 23 23.00 -16.93 -21.06
CA SER A 23 21.85 -17.75 -21.52
C SER A 23 21.69 -19.04 -20.73
N LEU A 24 22.80 -19.59 -20.22
CA LEU A 24 22.82 -20.81 -19.42
C LEU A 24 22.35 -20.55 -17.99
N VAL A 25 22.76 -19.42 -17.40
CA VAL A 25 22.27 -18.96 -16.10
C VAL A 25 20.77 -18.65 -16.16
N THR A 26 20.30 -17.91 -17.17
CA THR A 26 18.87 -17.61 -17.33
C THR A 26 18.04 -18.89 -17.48
N ARG A 27 18.51 -19.86 -18.27
CA ARG A 27 17.84 -21.17 -18.40
C ARG A 27 17.83 -21.94 -17.09
N SER A 28 18.92 -21.94 -16.33
CA SER A 28 18.97 -22.58 -15.02
C SER A 28 18.00 -21.92 -14.04
N THR A 29 17.95 -20.59 -13.99
CA THR A 29 17.02 -19.86 -13.09
C THR A 29 15.56 -20.15 -13.43
N VAL A 30 15.20 -20.14 -14.72
CA VAL A 30 13.84 -20.46 -15.18
C VAL A 30 13.48 -21.91 -14.85
N SER A 31 14.39 -22.86 -15.07
CA SER A 31 14.17 -24.26 -14.74
C SER A 31 14.02 -24.47 -13.23
N THR A 32 14.85 -23.84 -12.40
CA THR A 32 14.72 -23.94 -10.94
C THR A 32 13.39 -23.36 -10.47
N PHE A 33 12.99 -22.21 -11.00
CA PHE A 33 11.68 -21.62 -10.68
C PHE A 33 10.53 -22.56 -11.09
N ALA A 34 10.58 -23.13 -12.29
CA ALA A 34 9.56 -24.07 -12.75
C ALA A 34 9.49 -25.33 -11.88
N LEU A 35 10.65 -25.89 -11.48
CA LEU A 35 10.71 -27.05 -10.59
C LEU A 35 10.14 -26.74 -9.21
N VAL A 36 10.48 -25.58 -8.63
CA VAL A 36 9.92 -25.14 -7.35
C VAL A 36 8.41 -24.91 -7.47
N ALA A 37 7.94 -24.33 -8.57
CA ALA A 37 6.52 -24.12 -8.81
C ALA A 37 5.75 -25.45 -8.94
N ILE A 38 6.29 -26.42 -9.67
CA ILE A 38 5.70 -27.75 -9.80
C ILE A 38 5.73 -28.49 -8.45
N TRP A 39 6.84 -28.39 -7.71
CA TRP A 39 6.95 -28.98 -6.39
C TRP A 39 5.94 -28.38 -5.41
N ALA A 40 5.78 -27.05 -5.42
CA ALA A 40 4.76 -26.36 -4.63
C ALA A 40 3.34 -26.77 -5.06
N TRP A 41 3.07 -26.91 -6.37
CA TRP A 41 1.78 -27.36 -6.87
C TRP A 41 1.40 -28.74 -6.34
N ILE A 42 2.34 -29.67 -6.35
CA ILE A 42 2.14 -31.03 -5.84
C ILE A 42 2.02 -31.01 -4.31
N PHE A 43 2.84 -30.23 -3.61
CA PHE A 43 2.82 -30.13 -2.15
C PHE A 43 1.52 -29.53 -1.60
N VAL A 44 0.92 -28.59 -2.34
CA VAL A 44 -0.37 -27.97 -1.99
C VAL A 44 -1.55 -28.86 -2.39
N GLU A 45 -1.30 -30.02 -3.01
CA GLU A 45 -2.34 -30.95 -3.48
C GLU A 45 -3.39 -30.24 -4.35
N MET A 46 -2.94 -29.32 -5.21
CA MET A 46 -3.85 -28.56 -6.07
C MET A 46 -4.48 -29.46 -7.14
N ASP A 47 -5.70 -29.89 -6.88
CA ASP A 47 -6.57 -30.58 -7.82
C ASP A 47 -7.36 -29.57 -8.67
N LEU A 48 -7.23 -29.66 -9.99
CA LEU A 48 -7.95 -28.80 -10.94
C LEU A 48 -9.44 -29.12 -11.00
N LEU A 49 -9.84 -30.33 -10.61
CA LEU A 49 -11.24 -30.76 -10.65
C LEU A 49 -12.05 -30.22 -9.44
N SER A 50 -11.38 -29.92 -8.31
CA SER A 50 -11.99 -29.27 -7.13
C SER A 50 -12.70 -27.94 -7.40
N ILE A 51 -12.37 -27.26 -8.52
CA ILE A 51 -13.06 -26.05 -8.97
C ILE A 51 -14.53 -26.34 -9.28
N PHE A 52 -14.84 -27.51 -9.83
CA PHE A 52 -16.21 -27.93 -10.11
C PHE A 52 -16.98 -28.26 -8.82
N ASP A 53 -16.30 -28.82 -7.81
CA ASP A 53 -16.90 -29.04 -6.49
C ASP A 53 -17.22 -27.70 -5.80
N GLY A 54 -16.32 -26.71 -5.92
CA GLY A 54 -16.54 -25.37 -5.38
C GLY A 54 -17.77 -24.64 -5.97
N LEU A 55 -18.18 -24.96 -7.21
CA LEU A 55 -19.42 -24.40 -7.78
C LEU A 55 -20.66 -24.92 -7.03
N SER A 56 -20.63 -26.17 -6.59
CA SER A 56 -21.71 -26.77 -5.79
C SER A 56 -21.76 -26.15 -4.39
N ASP A 57 -20.60 -25.88 -3.79
CA ASP A 57 -20.52 -25.19 -2.49
C ASP A 57 -21.04 -23.75 -2.56
N ILE A 58 -20.77 -23.04 -3.66
CA ILE A 58 -21.34 -21.70 -3.90
C ILE A 58 -22.86 -21.79 -4.03
N ALA A 59 -23.39 -22.76 -4.77
CA ALA A 59 -24.83 -22.96 -4.89
C ALA A 59 -25.47 -23.25 -3.51
N ASN A 60 -24.86 -24.11 -2.70
CA ASN A 60 -25.30 -24.40 -1.34
C ASN A 60 -25.28 -23.14 -0.46
N LEU A 61 -24.21 -22.33 -0.55
CA LEU A 61 -24.10 -21.06 0.18
C LEU A 61 -25.23 -20.10 -0.21
N VAL A 62 -25.55 -19.99 -1.50
CA VAL A 62 -26.64 -19.14 -1.99
C VAL A 62 -27.99 -19.63 -1.46
N ASP A 63 -28.23 -20.94 -1.45
CA ASP A 63 -29.44 -21.52 -0.86
C ASP A 63 -29.54 -21.24 0.65
N TYR A 64 -28.40 -21.26 1.37
CA TYR A 64 -28.37 -20.85 2.78
C TYR A 64 -28.59 -19.34 2.98
N MET A 65 -28.24 -18.50 2.00
CA MET A 65 -28.47 -17.05 2.05
C MET A 65 -29.90 -16.66 1.63
N LEU A 66 -30.62 -17.51 0.89
CA LEU A 66 -31.97 -17.28 0.36
C LEU A 66 -32.95 -18.31 0.98
N PRO A 67 -33.59 -17.99 2.11
CA PRO A 67 -34.49 -16.84 2.16
C PRO A 67 -33.96 -15.69 3.03
N VAL A 68 -33.91 -14.48 2.44
CA VAL A 68 -33.50 -13.28 3.15
C VAL A 68 -34.45 -13.01 4.32
N ASN A 69 -33.89 -13.00 5.53
CA ASN A 69 -34.65 -12.64 6.72
C ASN A 69 -34.68 -11.10 6.87
N PHE A 70 -35.85 -10.50 6.67
CA PHE A 70 -36.06 -9.06 6.82
C PHE A 70 -36.25 -8.61 8.28
N ASP A 71 -36.46 -9.53 9.22
CA ASP A 71 -36.65 -9.21 10.64
C ASP A 71 -35.38 -8.60 11.27
N VAL A 72 -34.21 -8.90 10.70
CA VAL A 72 -32.92 -8.35 11.15
C VAL A 72 -32.50 -7.08 10.41
N LEU A 73 -33.31 -6.58 9.47
CA LEU A 73 -32.95 -5.46 8.60
C LEU A 73 -32.59 -4.19 9.40
N ASP A 74 -33.40 -3.85 10.40
CA ASP A 74 -33.14 -2.69 11.26
C ASP A 74 -31.80 -2.82 12.01
N ARG A 75 -31.51 -4.03 12.52
CA ARG A 75 -30.24 -4.31 13.20
C ARG A 75 -29.07 -4.27 12.23
N ALA A 76 -29.22 -4.79 11.01
CA ALA A 76 -28.20 -4.79 9.98
C ALA A 76 -27.87 -3.36 9.52
N ILE A 77 -28.88 -2.52 9.32
CA ILE A 77 -28.70 -1.09 8.98
C ILE A 77 -27.97 -0.37 10.12
N ALA A 78 -28.39 -0.59 11.37
CA ALA A 78 -27.74 0.02 12.53
C ALA A 78 -26.25 -0.36 12.62
N LEU A 79 -25.92 -1.64 12.45
CA LEU A 79 -24.53 -2.12 12.46
C LEU A 79 -23.71 -1.59 11.27
N THR A 80 -24.34 -1.46 10.10
CA THR A 80 -23.69 -0.89 8.91
C THR A 80 -23.38 0.59 9.09
N LEU A 81 -24.30 1.35 9.70
CA LEU A 81 -24.05 2.75 10.03
C LEU A 81 -22.97 2.87 11.11
N GLU A 82 -22.93 1.94 12.06
CA GLU A 82 -21.87 1.89 13.07
C GLU A 82 -20.49 1.68 12.42
N THR A 83 -20.34 0.77 11.46
CA THR A 83 -19.07 0.58 10.72
C THR A 83 -18.71 1.80 9.88
N PHE A 84 -19.69 2.43 9.25
CA PHE A 84 -19.49 3.68 8.52
C PHE A 84 -18.95 4.78 9.44
N TRP A 85 -19.60 5.00 10.60
CA TRP A 85 -19.15 6.00 11.58
C TRP A 85 -17.78 5.68 12.14
N MET A 86 -17.47 4.39 12.37
CA MET A 86 -16.13 3.99 12.80
C MET A 86 -15.05 4.39 11.79
N ALA A 87 -15.30 4.15 10.49
CA ALA A 87 -14.37 4.52 9.43
C ALA A 87 -14.21 6.05 9.29
N VAL A 88 -15.31 6.81 9.38
CA VAL A 88 -15.30 8.28 9.34
C VAL A 88 -14.49 8.85 10.51
N LEU A 89 -14.77 8.41 11.74
CA LEU A 89 -14.08 8.89 12.93
C LEU A 89 -12.60 8.48 12.93
N GLY A 90 -12.29 7.24 12.52
CA GLY A 90 -10.91 6.77 12.42
C GLY A 90 -10.10 7.57 11.42
N THR A 91 -10.69 7.87 10.26
CA THR A 91 -10.06 8.69 9.21
C THR A 91 -9.89 10.13 9.68
N PHE A 92 -10.91 10.71 10.33
CA PHE A 92 -10.83 12.07 10.87
C PHE A 92 -9.69 12.20 11.88
N LEU A 93 -9.58 11.27 12.83
CA LEU A 93 -8.48 11.24 13.80
C LEU A 93 -7.12 11.05 13.12
N ALA A 94 -7.06 10.18 12.10
CA ALA A 94 -5.84 9.97 11.34
C ALA A 94 -5.38 11.24 10.65
N ILE A 95 -6.26 11.96 9.95
CA ILE A 95 -5.94 13.23 9.29
C ILE A 95 -5.48 14.26 10.32
N LEU A 96 -6.24 14.42 11.40
CA LEU A 96 -5.94 15.38 12.47
C LEU A 96 -4.54 15.21 13.04
N LEU A 97 -4.10 13.96 13.25
CA LEU A 97 -2.77 13.65 13.78
C LEU A 97 -1.69 13.60 12.69
N SER A 98 -2.04 13.24 11.45
CA SER A 98 -1.09 13.13 10.34
C SER A 98 -0.61 14.47 9.85
N VAL A 99 -1.45 15.50 9.82
CA VAL A 99 -1.08 16.85 9.36
C VAL A 99 0.12 17.40 10.15
N PRO A 100 0.07 17.55 11.49
CA PRO A 100 1.22 18.04 12.24
C PRO A 100 2.42 17.09 12.15
N LEU A 101 2.19 15.77 12.16
CA LEU A 101 3.25 14.79 12.03
C LEU A 101 3.98 14.89 10.68
N ALA A 102 3.27 15.20 9.60
CA ALA A 102 3.82 15.36 8.26
C ALA A 102 4.74 16.59 8.16
N PHE A 103 4.35 17.73 8.75
CA PHE A 103 5.23 18.91 8.85
C PHE A 103 6.51 18.63 9.65
N LEU A 104 6.44 17.78 10.68
CA LEU A 104 7.63 17.35 11.42
C LEU A 104 8.47 16.33 10.64
N ALA A 105 7.84 15.53 9.79
CA ALA A 105 8.47 14.46 9.03
C ALA A 105 9.01 14.90 7.66
N ALA A 106 8.80 16.15 7.23
CA ALA A 106 9.33 16.69 5.98
C ALA A 106 10.62 17.49 6.20
N ARG A 107 11.65 17.28 5.36
CA ARG A 107 12.99 17.86 5.56
C ARG A 107 13.05 19.38 5.45
N ASN A 108 12.14 19.98 4.68
CA ASN A 108 12.11 21.43 4.43
C ASN A 108 11.36 22.23 5.52
N THR A 109 10.55 21.56 6.34
CA THR A 109 9.77 22.18 7.43
C THR A 109 10.19 21.73 8.83
N THR A 110 10.94 20.64 8.97
CA THR A 110 11.35 20.12 10.29
C THR A 110 12.24 21.12 11.04
N PRO A 111 12.05 21.30 12.37
CA PRO A 111 12.90 22.18 13.16
C PRO A 111 14.25 21.55 13.53
N HIS A 112 14.33 20.21 13.65
CA HIS A 112 15.54 19.52 14.08
C HIS A 112 15.67 18.12 13.45
N PRO A 113 16.89 17.66 13.05
CA PRO A 113 17.09 16.33 12.44
C PRO A 113 16.61 15.14 13.28
N ILE A 114 16.67 15.26 14.62
CA ILE A 114 16.15 14.23 15.55
C ILE A 114 14.62 14.16 15.46
N VAL A 115 13.94 15.31 15.44
CA VAL A 115 12.48 15.37 15.34
C VAL A 115 12.00 14.76 14.03
N TYR A 116 12.69 15.06 12.93
CA TYR A 116 12.47 14.41 11.63
C TYR A 116 12.60 12.89 11.70
N THR A 117 13.68 12.39 12.30
CA THR A 117 13.93 10.95 12.41
C THR A 117 12.85 10.26 13.25
N ILE A 118 12.45 10.86 14.38
CA ILE A 118 11.38 10.35 15.24
C ILE A 118 10.04 10.35 14.50
N ALA A 119 9.68 11.47 13.85
CA ALA A 119 8.42 11.59 13.13
C ALA A 119 8.32 10.59 11.97
N ARG A 120 9.40 10.40 11.20
CA ARG A 120 9.48 9.36 10.16
C ARG A 120 9.44 7.95 10.77
N GLY A 121 10.06 7.74 11.93
CA GLY A 121 9.99 6.49 12.67
C GLY A 121 8.55 6.13 13.06
N ILE A 122 7.79 7.08 13.60
CA ILE A 122 6.36 6.91 13.95
C ILE A 122 5.56 6.55 12.69
N ILE A 123 5.75 7.28 11.59
CA ILE A 123 5.08 7.00 10.31
C ILE A 123 5.38 5.57 9.84
N VAL A 124 6.65 5.16 9.82
CA VAL A 124 7.04 3.82 9.36
C VAL A 124 6.51 2.74 10.29
N PHE A 125 6.57 2.94 11.60
CA PHE A 125 6.03 2.01 12.61
C PHE A 125 4.53 1.78 12.42
N ASN A 126 3.75 2.86 12.32
CA ASN A 126 2.30 2.79 12.14
C ASN A 126 1.89 2.07 10.84
N ARG A 127 2.73 2.14 9.78
CA ARG A 127 2.51 1.38 8.54
C ARG A 127 2.91 -0.09 8.63
N ALA A 128 3.90 -0.40 9.46
CA ALA A 128 4.44 -1.74 9.58
C ALA A 128 3.56 -2.65 10.45
N VAL A 129 2.89 -2.08 11.45
CA VAL A 129 2.01 -2.83 12.35
C VAL A 129 0.63 -3.03 11.69
N PRO A 130 0.16 -4.29 11.56
CA PRO A 130 -1.19 -4.57 11.08
C PRO A 130 -2.26 -3.98 12.00
N ASP A 131 -3.37 -3.53 11.42
CA ASP A 131 -4.54 -3.01 12.13
C ASP A 131 -5.11 -4.01 13.15
N LEU A 132 -5.14 -5.30 12.83
CA LEU A 132 -5.55 -6.37 13.74
C LEU A 132 -4.71 -6.39 15.04
N VAL A 133 -3.40 -6.12 14.96
CA VAL A 133 -2.53 -6.10 16.13
C VAL A 133 -2.88 -4.91 17.02
N PHE A 134 -3.10 -3.73 16.45
CA PHE A 134 -3.57 -2.56 17.21
C PHE A 134 -4.92 -2.84 17.87
N ALA A 135 -5.86 -3.43 17.12
CA ALA A 135 -7.18 -3.76 17.64
C ALA A 135 -7.07 -4.71 18.84
N LEU A 136 -6.26 -5.77 18.77
CA LEU A 136 -6.07 -6.72 19.87
C LEU A 136 -5.51 -6.05 21.14
N ILE A 137 -4.49 -5.18 20.99
CA ILE A 137 -3.91 -4.45 22.12
C ILE A 137 -4.93 -3.48 22.73
N LEU A 138 -5.65 -2.74 21.88
CA LEU A 138 -6.63 -1.73 22.30
C LEU A 138 -7.87 -2.36 22.92
N VAL A 139 -8.36 -3.51 22.43
CA VAL A 139 -9.45 -4.26 23.06
C VAL A 139 -9.06 -4.69 24.48
N ARG A 140 -7.79 -5.10 24.67
CA ARG A 140 -7.31 -5.47 26.01
C ARG A 140 -7.25 -4.28 26.98
N ALA A 141 -7.09 -3.06 26.46
CA ALA A 141 -6.99 -1.82 27.23
C ALA A 141 -8.34 -1.09 27.44
N LEU A 142 -9.22 -1.10 26.43
CA LEU A 142 -10.44 -0.29 26.35
C LEU A 142 -11.74 -1.13 26.34
N SER A 143 -11.63 -2.45 26.51
CA SER A 143 -12.71 -3.44 26.37
C SER A 143 -13.20 -3.63 24.93
N ILE A 144 -14.06 -4.64 24.72
CA ILE A 144 -14.70 -4.90 23.43
C ILE A 144 -15.69 -3.79 23.11
N GLY A 145 -15.59 -3.24 21.89
CA GLY A 145 -16.49 -2.22 21.38
C GLY A 145 -15.96 -1.53 20.12
N PRO A 146 -16.62 -0.46 19.66
CA PRO A 146 -16.23 0.29 18.45
C PRO A 146 -14.94 1.08 18.60
N LEU A 147 -14.68 1.60 19.81
CA LEU A 147 -13.58 2.50 20.09
C LEU A 147 -12.19 1.90 19.77
N PRO A 148 -11.85 0.65 20.18
CA PRO A 148 -10.64 -0.02 19.72
C PRO A 148 -10.49 -0.08 18.20
N GLY A 149 -11.58 -0.36 17.48
CA GLY A 149 -11.58 -0.42 16.02
C GLY A 149 -11.30 0.93 15.38
N ILE A 150 -11.95 1.99 15.86
CA ILE A 150 -11.73 3.37 15.43
C ILE A 150 -10.25 3.77 15.59
N LEU A 151 -9.68 3.50 16.77
CA LEU A 151 -8.29 3.86 17.08
C LEU A 151 -7.29 2.99 16.30
N ALA A 152 -7.58 1.71 16.09
CA ALA A 152 -6.74 0.84 15.26
C ALA A 152 -6.69 1.33 13.80
N LEU A 153 -7.86 1.66 13.23
CA LEU A 153 -7.96 2.26 11.90
C LEU A 153 -7.21 3.60 11.83
N ALA A 154 -7.35 4.43 12.88
CA ALA A 154 -6.67 5.72 12.95
C ALA A 154 -5.14 5.55 12.96
N PHE A 155 -4.58 4.72 13.86
CA PHE A 155 -3.13 4.52 13.96
C PHE A 155 -2.54 3.98 12.66
N HIS A 156 -3.16 2.97 12.06
CA HIS A 156 -2.72 2.45 10.77
C HIS A 156 -2.74 3.54 9.67
N SER A 157 -3.84 4.30 9.60
CA SER A 157 -4.03 5.36 8.61
C SER A 157 -3.07 6.55 8.79
N ILE A 158 -2.63 6.86 10.03
CA ILE A 158 -1.62 7.90 10.29
C ILE A 158 -0.32 7.60 9.53
N GLY A 159 0.06 6.33 9.46
CA GLY A 159 1.23 5.91 8.72
C GLY A 159 1.12 6.22 7.23
N MET A 160 -0.02 5.89 6.61
CA MET A 160 -0.26 6.11 5.18
C MET A 160 -0.41 7.60 4.85
N ILE A 161 -1.33 8.29 5.51
CA ILE A 161 -1.63 9.71 5.25
C ILE A 161 -0.43 10.59 5.61
N GLY A 162 0.19 10.37 6.78
CA GLY A 162 1.36 11.13 7.22
C GLY A 162 2.54 10.99 6.25
N LYS A 163 2.78 9.80 5.69
CA LYS A 163 3.82 9.60 4.67
C LYS A 163 3.51 10.37 3.39
N LEU A 164 2.29 10.27 2.88
CA LEU A 164 1.87 10.96 1.66
C LEU A 164 1.96 12.48 1.81
N LEU A 165 1.47 13.04 2.93
CA LEU A 165 1.58 14.48 3.21
C LEU A 165 3.04 14.90 3.40
N ALA A 166 3.85 14.15 4.14
CA ALA A 166 5.25 14.51 4.35
C ALA A 166 6.04 14.55 3.04
N ASP A 167 5.80 13.57 2.16
CA ASP A 167 6.45 13.52 0.85
C ASP A 167 5.94 14.64 -0.08
N ALA A 168 4.64 14.97 -0.03
CA ALA A 168 4.07 16.09 -0.77
C ALA A 168 4.67 17.43 -0.31
N ILE A 169 4.81 17.64 1.00
CA ILE A 169 5.44 18.84 1.57
C ILE A 169 6.91 18.89 1.16
N GLU A 170 7.65 17.78 1.22
CA GLU A 170 9.07 17.73 0.86
C GLU A 170 9.33 18.02 -0.63
N GLN A 171 8.34 17.77 -1.50
CA GLN A 171 8.38 18.02 -2.94
C GLN A 171 7.97 19.45 -3.34
N THR A 172 7.51 20.29 -2.41
CA THR A 172 7.17 21.70 -2.71
C THR A 172 8.38 22.49 -3.21
N ASP A 173 8.17 23.34 -4.21
CA ASP A 173 9.21 24.20 -4.79
C ASP A 173 9.86 25.13 -3.75
N LYS A 174 11.16 25.33 -3.89
CA LYS A 174 11.94 26.18 -2.96
C LYS A 174 11.75 27.68 -3.22
N GLN A 175 11.40 28.07 -4.45
CA GLN A 175 11.34 29.46 -4.88
C GLN A 175 10.33 30.32 -4.08
N PRO A 176 9.08 29.86 -3.84
CA PRO A 176 8.14 30.64 -3.04
C PRO A 176 8.62 30.81 -1.59
N ARG A 177 9.28 29.79 -1.04
CA ARG A 177 9.85 29.81 0.31
C ARG A 177 10.94 30.86 0.45
N GLU A 178 11.84 30.93 -0.52
CA GLU A 178 12.92 31.92 -0.57
C GLU A 178 12.36 33.33 -0.74
N ALA A 179 11.37 33.52 -1.62
CA ALA A 179 10.70 34.81 -1.81
C ALA A 179 10.05 35.33 -0.53
N VAL A 180 9.29 34.49 0.19
CA VAL A 180 8.65 34.87 1.47
C VAL A 180 9.69 35.14 2.56
N SER A 181 10.77 34.36 2.62
CA SER A 181 11.85 34.62 3.58
C SER A 181 12.59 35.95 3.30
N SER A 182 12.68 36.36 2.04
CA SER A 182 13.41 37.58 1.63
C SER A 182 12.76 38.87 2.10
N VAL A 183 11.45 38.85 2.39
CA VAL A 183 10.72 39.99 2.96
C VAL A 183 10.74 40.01 4.51
N GLY A 184 11.55 39.14 5.13
CA GLY A 184 11.71 39.08 6.59
C GLY A 184 10.66 38.24 7.33
N ALA A 185 9.91 37.38 6.63
CA ALA A 185 8.92 36.52 7.26
C ALA A 185 9.57 35.47 8.19
N GLY A 186 8.95 35.22 9.34
CA GLY A 186 9.41 34.18 10.28
C GLY A 186 9.20 32.76 9.73
N SER A 187 9.82 31.76 10.37
CA SER A 187 9.78 30.35 9.93
C SER A 187 8.36 29.78 9.84
N LEU A 188 7.51 30.05 10.84
CA LEU A 188 6.10 29.63 10.82
C LEU A 188 5.30 30.32 9.71
N GLN A 189 5.51 31.63 9.52
CA GLN A 189 4.83 32.40 8.48
C GLN A 189 5.23 31.89 7.09
N THR A 190 6.51 31.58 6.90
CA THR A 190 7.03 31.02 5.65
C THR A 190 6.42 29.66 5.36
N ILE A 191 6.34 28.77 6.35
CA ILE A 191 5.74 27.43 6.20
C ILE A 191 4.26 27.54 5.82
N VAL A 192 3.48 28.31 6.58
CA VAL A 192 2.04 28.44 6.33
C VAL A 192 1.78 29.09 4.96
N THR A 193 2.47 30.18 4.62
CA THR A 193 2.20 30.94 3.38
C THR A 193 2.70 30.24 2.11
N THR A 194 3.69 29.34 2.23
CA THR A 194 4.26 28.64 1.07
C THR A 194 3.56 27.32 0.77
N ILE A 195 3.00 26.67 1.80
CA ILE A 195 2.47 25.31 1.70
C ILE A 195 0.92 25.28 1.75
N VAL A 196 0.29 26.19 2.49
CA VAL A 196 -1.18 26.30 2.64
C VAL A 196 -1.70 27.41 1.72
#